data_AF-A0A9X1RCV7-F1
#
_entry.id   AF-A0A9X1RCV7-F1
#
_cell.length_a   1.000
_cell.length_b   1.000
_cell.length_c   1.000
_cell.angle_alpha   90.00
_cell.angle_beta   90.00
_cell.angle_gamma   90.00
#
_symmetry.space_group_name_H-M   'P 1'
#
loop_
_entity.id
_entity.type
_entity.pdbx_description
1 polymer ?
#
loop_
_entity_poly.entity_id
_entity_poly.type
_entity_poly.pdbx_seq_one_letter_code
_entity_poly.pdbx_strand_id
1 'polypeptide(L)'
;MDRLKIERVGGVAGFGGPHLKSRGELALSDLSPADQKTVESLFADPKKVPASHPGQADAFSYRITRGSQTIEVPEHAVPSTIKSSVKDVLE
;
A
#
# COMPACT_ATOMS: atom_id res chain seq x y z
N MET A 1 9.08 14.86 9.60
CA MET A 1 7.63 14.70 9.30
C MET A 1 7.52 13.59 8.27
N ASP A 2 7.39 12.36 8.74
CA ASP A 2 7.43 11.15 7.91
C ASP A 2 6.10 10.97 7.20
N ARG A 3 5.97 11.56 6.01
CA ARG A 3 4.83 11.32 5.13
C ARG A 3 5.04 10.02 4.36
N LEU A 4 4.03 9.17 4.42
CA LEU A 4 3.92 7.97 3.60
C LEU A 4 3.07 8.32 2.39
N LYS A 5 3.63 8.10 1.21
CA LYS A 5 2.89 8.07 -0.05
C LYS A 5 2.48 6.65 -0.34
N ILE A 6 1.21 6.44 -0.65
CA ILE A 6 0.67 5.11 -0.91
C ILE A 6 -0.03 5.15 -2.26
N GLU A 7 0.33 4.23 -3.14
CA GLU A 7 -0.25 4.08 -4.46
C GLU A 7 -0.82 2.68 -4.58
N ARG A 8 -2.12 2.55 -4.90
CA ARG A 8 -2.70 1.24 -5.22
C ARG A 8 -2.41 0.93 -6.69
N VAL A 9 -1.81 -0.23 -6.94
CA VAL A 9 -1.33 -0.70 -8.24
C VAL A 9 -1.85 -2.11 -8.46
N GLY A 10 -2.72 -2.31 -9.44
CA GLY A 10 -3.26 -3.63 -9.76
C GLY A 10 -4.76 -3.59 -10.03
N GLY A 11 -5.29 -4.74 -10.44
CA GLY A 11 -6.66 -5.01 -10.82
C GLY A 11 -6.60 -5.97 -12.00
N VAL A 12 -7.17 -7.17 -11.85
CA VAL A 12 -7.26 -8.23 -12.89
C VAL A 12 -7.34 -7.67 -14.32
N ALA A 13 -6.38 -8.06 -15.16
CA ALA A 13 -6.42 -7.97 -16.63
C ALA A 13 -7.16 -6.75 -17.22
N GLY A 14 -6.58 -5.55 -17.15
CA GLY A 14 -7.07 -4.40 -17.93
C GLY A 14 -8.47 -3.90 -17.58
N PHE A 15 -9.05 -4.32 -16.44
CA PHE A 15 -10.36 -3.85 -15.95
C PHE A 15 -10.27 -2.75 -14.89
N GLY A 16 -9.13 -2.05 -14.84
CA GLY A 16 -9.02 -0.70 -14.30
C GLY A 16 -8.61 0.19 -15.47
N GLY A 17 -9.56 0.92 -16.06
CA GLY A 17 -9.29 1.76 -17.22
C GLY A 17 -8.12 2.74 -16.99
N PRO A 18 -7.52 3.30 -18.06
CA PRO A 18 -6.29 4.10 -18.03
C PRO A 18 -6.26 5.36 -17.13
N HIS A 19 -7.33 5.63 -16.37
CA HIS A 19 -7.55 6.89 -15.66
C HIS A 19 -7.82 6.77 -14.16
N LEU A 20 -7.90 5.56 -13.58
CA LEU A 20 -8.17 5.39 -12.15
C LEU A 20 -6.90 5.09 -11.36
N LYS A 21 -6.31 6.14 -10.77
CA LYS A 21 -5.14 6.01 -9.88
C LYS A 21 -5.59 6.24 -8.45
N SER A 22 -5.71 5.19 -7.65
CA SER A 22 -5.96 5.36 -6.23
C SER A 22 -4.65 5.70 -5.53
N ARG A 23 -4.58 6.92 -5.00
CA ARG A 23 -3.41 7.46 -4.30
C ARG A 23 -3.84 7.96 -2.93
N GLY A 24 -3.08 7.60 -1.92
CA GLY A 24 -3.19 8.10 -0.55
C GLY A 24 -1.89 8.76 -0.12
N GLU A 25 -1.99 9.77 0.71
CA GLU A 25 -0.82 10.32 1.41
C GLU A 25 -1.24 10.55 2.86
N LEU A 26 -0.48 9.99 3.79
CA LEU A 26 -0.78 10.09 5.22
C LEU A 26 0.51 10.22 6.02
N ALA A 27 0.44 10.93 7.14
CA ALA A 27 1.59 11.03 8.03
C ALA A 27 1.69 9.73 8.85
N LEU A 28 2.92 9.23 9.05
CA LEU A 28 3.13 8.08 9.94
C LEU A 28 2.55 8.35 11.34
N SER A 29 2.58 9.61 11.78
CA SER A 29 1.99 10.08 13.04
C SER A 29 0.45 10.00 13.10
N ASP A 30 -0.23 9.90 11.95
CA ASP A 30 -1.69 9.74 11.86
C ASP A 30 -2.10 8.27 12.02
N LEU A 31 -1.17 7.34 11.79
CA LEU A 31 -1.37 5.92 12.01
C LEU A 31 -1.35 5.58 13.50
N SER A 32 -2.13 4.56 13.87
CA SER A 32 -2.03 3.98 15.22
C SER A 32 -0.66 3.36 15.45
N PRO A 33 -0.17 3.24 16.69
CA PRO A 33 1.14 2.64 17.00
C PRO A 33 1.32 1.22 16.44
N ALA A 34 0.23 0.45 16.36
CA ALA A 34 0.22 -0.88 15.75
C ALA A 34 0.44 -0.84 14.23
N ASP A 35 -0.21 0.11 13.54
CA ASP A 35 -0.06 0.32 12.11
C ASP A 35 1.33 0.86 11.78
N GLN A 36 1.84 1.81 12.58
CA GLN A 36 3.21 2.32 12.46
C GLN A 36 4.22 1.19 12.53
N LYS A 37 4.12 0.33 13.56
CA LYS A 37 5.02 -0.81 13.73
C LYS A 37 4.92 -1.81 12.59
N THR A 38 3.71 -2.00 12.04
CA THR A 38 3.52 -2.85 10.85
C THR A 38 4.25 -2.26 9.66
N VAL A 39 4.03 -0.98 9.34
CA VAL A 39 4.71 -0.28 8.24
C VAL A 39 6.22 -0.30 8.42
N GLU A 40 6.72 0.00 9.63
CA GLU A 40 8.14 -0.07 9.92
C GLU A 40 8.70 -1.48 9.73
N SER A 41 7.96 -2.52 10.12
CA SER A 41 8.38 -3.90 9.86
C SER A 41 8.36 -4.25 8.37
N LEU A 42 7.40 -3.73 7.59
CA LEU A 42 7.36 -3.90 6.13
C LEU A 42 8.57 -3.24 5.45
N PHE A 43 8.97 -2.06 5.93
CA PHE A 43 10.15 -1.36 5.44
C PHE A 43 11.47 -1.95 5.93
N ALA A 44 11.49 -2.53 7.13
CA ALA A 44 12.67 -3.18 7.70
C ALA A 44 12.95 -4.52 7.02
N ASP A 45 11.90 -5.29 6.70
CA ASP A 45 12.04 -6.57 6.00
C ASP A 45 10.95 -6.73 4.91
N PRO A 46 11.15 -6.11 3.73
CA PRO A 46 10.20 -6.21 2.63
C PRO A 46 10.12 -7.62 2.02
N LYS A 47 11.10 -8.50 2.30
CA LYS A 47 11.11 -9.89 1.81
C LYS A 47 10.30 -10.83 2.69
N LYS A 48 10.08 -10.47 3.95
CA LYS A 48 9.25 -11.21 4.91
C LYS A 48 7.76 -11.02 4.68
N VAL A 49 7.38 -10.03 3.86
CA VAL A 49 6.00 -9.85 3.45
C VAL A 49 5.62 -11.07 2.63
N PRO A 50 4.66 -11.90 3.09
CA PRO A 50 4.26 -13.08 2.34
C PRO A 50 3.77 -12.59 0.98
N ALA A 51 4.47 -12.99 -0.08
CA ALA A 51 3.95 -12.82 -1.42
C ALA A 51 2.59 -13.52 -1.47
N SER A 52 1.61 -12.88 -2.10
CA SER A 52 0.28 -13.44 -2.31
C SER A 52 0.38 -14.90 -2.68
N HIS A 53 -0.27 -15.78 -1.91
CA HIS A 53 -0.24 -17.21 -2.18
C HIS A 53 -0.65 -17.44 -3.64
N PRO A 54 0.05 -18.30 -4.41
CA PRO A 54 -0.36 -18.64 -5.77
C PRO A 54 -1.73 -19.34 -5.72
N GLY A 55 -2.80 -18.55 -5.90
CA GLY A 55 -4.19 -18.96 -5.71
C GLY A 55 -5.08 -17.88 -5.07
N GLN A 56 -4.48 -16.99 -4.28
CA GLN A 56 -5.10 -15.74 -3.85
C GLN A 56 -4.57 -14.66 -4.79
N ALA A 57 -5.26 -14.49 -5.92
CA ALA A 57 -5.00 -13.35 -6.79
C ALA A 57 -5.41 -12.09 -6.03
N ASP A 58 -4.52 -11.57 -5.19
CA ASP A 58 -4.62 -10.19 -4.71
C ASP A 58 -4.67 -9.35 -5.98
N ALA A 59 -5.87 -8.85 -6.29
CA ALA A 59 -6.07 -8.06 -7.50
C ALA A 59 -5.22 -6.79 -7.40
N PHE A 60 -5.02 -6.25 -6.19
CA PHE A 60 -4.34 -5.00 -5.95
C PHE A 60 -3.07 -5.17 -5.10
N SER A 61 -1.96 -4.60 -5.58
CA SER A 61 -0.76 -4.31 -4.81
C SER A 61 -0.78 -2.85 -4.36
N TYR A 62 -0.01 -2.52 -3.33
CA TYR A 62 0.14 -1.18 -2.80
C TYR A 62 1.63 -0.83 -2.76
N ARG A 63 2.00 0.25 -3.42
CA ARG A 63 3.34 0.85 -3.33
C ARG A 63 3.35 1.88 -2.21
N ILE A 64 4.13 1.63 -1.17
CA ILE A 64 4.31 2.53 -0.04
C ILE A 64 5.70 3.17 -0.18
N THR A 65 5.74 4.49 -0.32
CA THR A 65 6.96 5.29 -0.41
C THR A 65 7.12 6.16 0.83
N ARG A 66 8.22 5.96 1.55
CA ARG A 66 8.64 6.77 2.71
C ARG A 66 9.95 7.48 2.36
N GLY A 67 9.87 8.78 2.07
CA GLY A 67 11.05 9.56 1.65
C GLY A 67 11.68 8.99 0.38
N SER A 68 12.86 8.38 0.49
CA SER A 68 13.60 7.76 -0.61
C SER A 68 13.41 6.24 -0.72
N GLN A 69 12.71 5.61 0.23
CA GLN A 69 12.50 4.16 0.24
C GLN A 69 11.08 3.84 -0.24
N THR A 70 10.98 2.96 -1.25
CA THR A 70 9.71 2.47 -1.77
C THR A 70 9.66 0.97 -1.64
N ILE A 71 8.56 0.44 -1.10
CA ILE A 71 8.27 -0.98 -1.02
C ILE A 71 6.94 -1.25 -1.73
N GLU A 72 6.81 -2.42 -2.33
CA GLU A 72 5.56 -2.89 -2.90
C GLU A 72 5.06 -4.06 -2.04
N VAL A 73 3.84 -3.91 -1.54
CA VAL A 73 3.23 -4.86 -0.61
C VAL A 73 1.82 -5.22 -1.10
N PRO A 74 1.40 -6.49 -0.97
CA PRO A 74 0.06 -6.91 -1.39
C PRO A 74 -1.01 -6.35 -0.45
N GLU A 75 -2.26 -6.19 -0.94
CA GLU A 75 -3.34 -5.56 -0.17
C GLU A 75 -3.66 -6.23 1.16
N HIS A 76 -3.39 -7.54 1.29
CA HIS A 76 -3.62 -8.29 2.53
C HIS A 76 -2.59 -7.95 3.61
N ALA A 77 -1.38 -7.53 3.23
CA ALA A 77 -0.31 -7.14 4.15
C ALA A 77 -0.41 -5.66 4.56
N VAL A 78 -1.21 -4.88 3.85
CA VAL A 78 -1.43 -3.46 4.13
C VAL A 78 -2.51 -3.31 5.19
N PRO A 79 -2.24 -2.58 6.29
CA PRO A 79 -3.26 -2.26 7.28
C PRO A 79 -4.49 -1.58 6.67
N SER A 80 -5.67 -1.90 7.18
CA SER A 80 -6.93 -1.32 6.71
C SER A 80 -6.97 0.20 6.83
N THR A 81 -6.31 0.79 7.83
CA THR A 81 -6.13 2.24 8.00
C THR A 81 -5.47 2.88 6.78
N ILE A 82 -4.40 2.25 6.26
CA ILE A 82 -3.69 2.72 5.07
C ILE A 82 -4.56 2.54 3.83
N LYS A 83 -5.24 1.40 3.70
CA LYS A 83 -6.17 1.15 2.58
C LYS A 83 -7.31 2.16 2.55
N SER A 84 -7.84 2.52 3.71
CA SER A 84 -8.91 3.53 3.88
C SER A 84 -8.41 4.94 3.58
N SER A 85 -7.14 5.22 3.88
CA SER A 85 -6.50 6.49 3.54
C SER A 85 -6.22 6.65 2.04
N VAL A 86 -6.05 5.55 1.31
CA VAL A 86 -5.98 5.57 -0.16
C VAL A 86 -7.36 5.94 -0.70
N LYS A 87 -7.49 7.20 -1.10
CA LYS A 87 -8.67 7.68 -1.78
C LYS A 87 -8.56 7.37 -3.26
N ASP A 88 -9.69 6.99 -3.84
CA ASP A 88 -9.79 6.83 -5.27
C ASP A 88 -9.85 8.23 -5.89
N VAL A 89 -8.81 8.60 -6.63
CA VAL A 89 -8.73 9.88 -7.32
C VAL A 89 -9.04 9.59 -8.78
N LEU A 90 -10.22 10.04 -9.24
CA LEU A 90 -10.49 10.15 -10.68
C LEU A 90 -9.72 11.38 -11.20
N GLU A 91 -8.80 11.17 -12.14
CA GLU A 91 -8.27 12.25 -13.00
C GLU A 91 -9.21 12.52 -14.18
#